data_AF-A0A7L5Y3Z4-F1
#
_entry.id   AF-A0A7L5Y3Z4-F1
#
_cell.length_a   1.000
_cell.length_b   1.000
_cell.length_c   1.000
_cell.angle_alpha   90.00
_cell.angle_beta   90.00
_cell.angle_gamma   90.00
#
_symmetry.space_group_name_H-M   'P 1'
#
loop_
_entity.id
_entity.type
_entity.pdbx_description
1 polymer ?
#
loop_
_entity_poly.entity_id
_entity_poly.type
_entity_poly.pdbx_seq_one_letter_code
_entity_poly.pdbx_strand_id
1 'polypeptide(L)'
;MAKEYKDLVVGLDIGTAKVMVVVGEVLAGGELKLAGLGVAPSHGLKRGAVVNIEATVQSIQQALKEAELMADCSITRVLTGITGSHIRGMNSSGMVAIKDREVTATDVARVMETAKAVNISTDQRLLLVEPQEFVIDGQDVKEPIGMSGIRLEAKVHIVTGAQSAAENILKCVRRCGLEVEQLLLNPLASSQAVLTADERELGVACVDIGAGTTDVAIFSGGSIRHTAVIPIAGDLITSDIAMALRTPTRDAEDIKVEAGCAKQLLADPEQQVEVPGLGDRGPRMLSRQALAGVIEPRVEEIFSLVQQVIRASGFEEVLSSGIVLTGGASVMPGMVELGEDIFLKPVRRGVPHYASALADMVAQPRCATVMGLMEEARLSRLRGLKVARQAGSMKTAFGRLKDFIVGNF
;
A
#
# COMPACT_ATOMS: atom_id res chain seq x y z
N MET A 1 6.42 -25.83 23.70
CA MET A 1 6.73 -24.46 24.15
C MET A 1 6.74 -23.62 22.90
N ALA A 2 5.93 -22.55 22.84
CA ALA A 2 5.92 -21.64 21.69
C ALA A 2 7.33 -21.10 21.43
N LYS A 3 7.70 -20.90 20.16
CA LYS A 3 8.99 -20.29 19.83
C LYS A 3 8.98 -18.82 20.30
N GLU A 4 9.90 -18.46 21.19
CA GLU A 4 10.16 -17.05 21.51
C GLU A 4 10.93 -16.41 20.36
N TYR A 5 10.21 -15.77 19.44
CA TYR A 5 10.82 -14.87 18.46
C TYR A 5 11.16 -13.55 19.17
N LYS A 6 12.45 -13.25 19.36
CA LYS A 6 12.89 -11.99 20.01
C LYS A 6 12.65 -10.75 19.15
N ASP A 7 12.44 -10.93 17.85
CA ASP A 7 12.36 -9.88 16.83
C ASP A 7 11.20 -10.12 15.85
N LEU A 8 10.02 -10.46 16.39
CA LEU A 8 8.81 -10.68 15.59
C LEU A 8 8.33 -9.38 14.94
N VAL A 9 8.07 -9.42 13.63
CA VAL A 9 7.41 -8.35 12.87
C VAL A 9 6.13 -8.91 12.25
N VAL A 10 5.05 -8.14 12.29
CA VAL A 10 3.73 -8.59 11.82
C VAL A 10 3.05 -7.52 10.99
N GLY A 11 2.68 -7.87 9.77
CA GLY A 11 1.86 -7.06 8.88
C GLY A 11 0.42 -7.53 8.92
N LEU A 12 -0.52 -6.61 9.15
CA LEU A 12 -1.95 -6.83 9.10
C LEU A 12 -2.55 -5.94 8.00
N ASP A 13 -3.00 -6.56 6.91
CA ASP A 13 -3.72 -5.87 5.84
C ASP A 13 -5.23 -6.14 5.99
N ILE A 14 -5.99 -5.07 6.26
CA ILE A 14 -7.45 -5.13 6.45
C ILE A 14 -8.12 -4.65 5.16
N GLY A 15 -8.25 -5.56 4.20
CA GLY A 15 -8.84 -5.28 2.90
C GLY A 15 -10.37 -5.39 2.86
N THR A 16 -10.95 -4.87 1.77
CA THR A 16 -12.41 -4.96 1.54
C THR A 16 -12.87 -6.40 1.28
N ALA A 17 -12.11 -7.20 0.52
CA ALA A 17 -12.45 -8.60 0.25
C ALA A 17 -11.87 -9.60 1.27
N LYS A 18 -10.67 -9.31 1.81
CA LYS A 18 -9.97 -10.22 2.72
C LYS A 18 -9.12 -9.46 3.73
N VAL A 19 -8.87 -10.09 4.87
CA VAL A 19 -7.86 -9.71 5.85
C VAL A 19 -6.68 -10.67 5.71
N MET A 20 -5.46 -10.15 5.71
CA MET A 20 -4.24 -10.96 5.70
C MET A 20 -3.34 -10.59 6.87
N VAL A 21 -2.81 -11.61 7.54
CA VAL A 21 -1.78 -11.46 8.57
C VAL A 21 -0.54 -12.20 8.13
N VAL A 22 0.59 -11.50 8.05
CA VAL A 22 1.90 -12.09 7.76
C VAL A 22 2.79 -11.89 8.96
N VAL A 23 3.45 -12.97 9.39
CA VAL A 23 4.36 -13.01 10.52
C VAL A 23 5.76 -13.31 10.00
N GLY A 24 6.74 -12.56 10.47
CA GLY A 24 8.14 -12.80 10.15
C GLY A 24 9.10 -12.39 11.25
N GLU A 25 10.37 -12.66 11.00
CA GLU A 25 11.50 -12.31 11.84
C GLU A 25 12.53 -11.58 11.00
N VAL A 26 13.13 -10.53 11.55
CA VAL A 26 14.28 -9.86 10.94
C VAL A 26 15.55 -10.48 11.51
N LEU A 27 16.27 -11.23 10.68
CA LEU A 27 17.52 -11.87 11.07
C LEU A 27 18.63 -10.83 11.31
N ALA A 28 19.71 -11.23 11.98
CA ALA A 28 20.84 -10.34 12.29
C ALA A 28 21.48 -9.69 11.04
N GLY A 29 21.38 -10.33 9.87
CA GLY A 29 21.82 -9.79 8.57
C GLY A 29 20.88 -8.76 7.95
N GLY A 30 19.71 -8.51 8.56
CA GLY A 30 18.67 -7.63 8.04
C GLY A 30 17.71 -8.29 7.05
N GLU A 31 17.88 -9.59 6.81
CA GLU A 31 16.99 -10.39 5.98
C GLU A 31 15.66 -10.64 6.70
N LEU A 32 14.55 -10.49 5.98
CA LEU A 32 13.22 -10.86 6.46
C LEU A 32 12.97 -12.33 6.18
N LYS A 33 12.62 -13.08 7.20
CA LYS A 33 12.21 -14.48 7.10
C LYS A 33 10.77 -14.63 7.58
N LEU A 34 9.87 -15.08 6.71
CA LEU A 34 8.49 -15.31 7.09
C LEU A 34 8.33 -16.61 7.90
N ALA A 35 7.43 -16.57 8.87
CA ALA A 35 7.14 -17.66 9.81
C ALA A 35 5.70 -18.13 9.73
N GLY A 36 4.74 -17.26 9.37
CA GLY A 36 3.34 -17.62 9.28
C GLY A 36 2.52 -16.68 8.40
N LEU A 37 1.42 -17.19 7.88
CA LEU A 37 0.43 -16.47 7.08
C LEU A 37 -0.96 -16.92 7.53
N GLY A 38 -1.88 -15.98 7.64
CA GLY A 38 -3.30 -16.26 7.83
C GLY A 38 -4.16 -15.35 6.96
N VAL A 39 -5.26 -15.88 6.42
CA VAL A 39 -6.11 -15.16 5.47
C VAL A 39 -7.58 -15.46 5.77
N ALA A 40 -8.37 -14.42 5.98
CA ALA A 40 -9.81 -14.56 6.20
C ALA A 40 -10.61 -13.67 5.23
N PRO A 41 -11.79 -14.11 4.76
CA PRO A 41 -12.74 -13.22 4.09
C PRO A 41 -13.09 -12.02 4.97
N SER A 42 -13.26 -10.85 4.35
CA SER A 42 -13.63 -9.62 5.05
C SER A 42 -15.10 -9.30 4.81
N HIS A 43 -15.83 -8.97 5.87
CA HIS A 43 -17.27 -8.67 5.81
C HIS A 43 -17.64 -7.31 6.41
N GLY A 44 -16.66 -6.59 6.97
CA GLY A 44 -16.91 -5.34 7.70
C GLY A 44 -16.46 -4.08 6.98
N LEU A 45 -15.91 -4.20 5.76
CA LEU A 45 -15.36 -3.10 4.99
C LEU A 45 -16.14 -2.86 3.70
N LYS A 46 -16.17 -1.60 3.26
CA LYS A 46 -16.68 -1.19 1.96
C LYS A 46 -15.84 -0.05 1.42
N ARG A 47 -15.25 -0.23 0.23
CA ARG A 47 -14.43 0.80 -0.44
C ARG A 47 -13.33 1.38 0.47
N GLY A 48 -12.63 0.49 1.20
CA GLY A 48 -11.54 0.86 2.11
C GLY A 48 -11.98 1.43 3.47
N ALA A 49 -13.27 1.67 3.71
CA ALA A 49 -13.78 2.15 4.98
C ALA A 49 -14.45 1.03 5.80
N VAL A 50 -14.24 1.02 7.12
CA VAL A 50 -14.93 0.12 8.03
C VAL A 50 -16.38 0.57 8.20
N VAL A 51 -17.32 -0.28 7.79
CA VAL A 51 -18.77 -0.07 7.93
C VAL A 51 -19.41 -0.92 9.03
N ASN A 52 -18.75 -2.02 9.43
CA ASN A 52 -19.15 -2.85 10.56
C ASN A 52 -17.92 -3.30 11.36
N ILE A 53 -17.80 -2.77 12.59
CA ILE A 53 -16.67 -3.04 13.49
C ILE A 53 -16.64 -4.53 13.90
N GLU A 54 -17.77 -5.13 14.24
CA GLU A 54 -17.81 -6.50 14.76
C GLU A 54 -17.44 -7.53 13.70
N ALA A 55 -18.00 -7.37 12.49
CA ALA A 55 -17.63 -8.22 11.35
C ALA A 55 -16.15 -8.07 10.99
N THR A 56 -15.59 -6.86 11.09
CA THR A 56 -14.15 -6.62 10.88
C THR A 56 -13.30 -7.31 11.94
N VAL A 57 -13.67 -7.19 13.22
CA VAL A 57 -12.98 -7.86 14.34
C VAL A 57 -12.97 -9.37 14.16
N GLN A 58 -14.10 -9.98 13.79
CA GLN A 58 -14.18 -11.42 13.52
C GLN A 58 -13.26 -11.84 12.37
N SER A 59 -13.23 -11.05 11.30
CA SER A 59 -12.36 -11.32 10.14
C SER A 59 -10.88 -11.25 10.53
N ILE A 60 -10.48 -10.26 11.34
CA ILE A 60 -9.12 -10.13 11.86
C ILE A 60 -8.77 -11.32 12.76
N GLN A 61 -9.64 -11.68 13.72
CA GLN A 61 -9.39 -12.79 14.64
C GLN A 61 -9.20 -14.13 13.92
N GLN A 62 -9.97 -14.37 12.85
CA GLN A 62 -9.81 -15.59 12.05
C GLN A 62 -8.46 -15.63 11.35
N ALA A 63 -8.06 -14.55 10.66
CA ALA A 63 -6.76 -14.48 10.00
C ALA A 63 -5.59 -14.54 11.02
N LEU A 64 -5.75 -13.89 12.17
CA LEU A 64 -4.78 -13.90 13.25
C LEU A 64 -4.54 -15.32 13.78
N LYS A 65 -5.61 -16.07 14.04
CA LYS A 65 -5.54 -17.46 14.53
C LYS A 65 -4.77 -18.37 13.57
N GLU A 66 -4.99 -18.25 12.26
CA GLU A 66 -4.28 -19.03 11.25
C GLU A 66 -2.79 -18.68 11.21
N ALA A 67 -2.46 -17.39 11.29
CA ALA A 67 -1.08 -16.91 11.29
C ALA A 67 -0.30 -17.35 12.55
N GLU A 68 -0.92 -17.24 13.73
CA GLU A 68 -0.36 -17.71 15.01
C GLU A 68 -0.12 -19.22 15.03
N LEU A 69 -1.08 -20.00 14.51
CA LEU A 69 -0.96 -21.45 14.39
C LEU A 69 0.21 -21.84 13.48
N MET A 70 0.35 -21.19 12.33
CA MET A 70 1.41 -21.48 11.37
C MET A 70 2.80 -21.08 11.89
N ALA A 71 2.90 -19.94 12.59
CA ALA A 71 4.15 -19.43 13.14
C ALA A 71 4.56 -20.06 14.48
N ASP A 72 3.62 -20.73 15.17
CA ASP A 72 3.77 -21.24 16.55
C ASP A 72 4.20 -20.13 17.52
N CYS A 73 3.48 -19.00 17.49
CA CYS A 73 3.75 -17.82 18.31
C CYS A 73 2.46 -17.11 18.73
N SER A 74 2.58 -16.17 19.67
CA SER A 74 1.51 -15.23 20.01
C SER A 74 1.83 -13.84 19.47
N ILE A 75 0.86 -13.21 18.83
CA ILE A 75 0.99 -11.89 18.21
C ILE A 75 0.35 -10.85 19.14
N THR A 76 1.10 -9.82 19.48
CA THR A 76 0.63 -8.73 20.34
C THR A 76 0.66 -7.36 19.65
N ARG A 77 1.46 -7.23 18.59
CA ARG A 77 1.74 -5.98 17.91
C ARG A 77 1.76 -6.16 16.40
N VAL A 78 1.21 -5.19 15.68
CA VAL A 78 1.11 -5.23 14.22
C VAL A 78 1.39 -3.86 13.60
N LEU A 79 1.96 -3.87 12.39
CA LEU A 79 1.85 -2.77 11.45
C LEU A 79 0.60 -3.01 10.61
N THR A 80 -0.21 -1.98 10.42
CA THR A 80 -1.43 -2.06 9.60
C THR A 80 -1.51 -0.88 8.64
N GLY A 81 -2.33 -1.03 7.61
CA GLY A 81 -2.53 -0.02 6.60
C GLY A 81 -3.86 0.73 6.71
N ILE A 82 -3.93 1.90 6.06
CA ILE A 82 -5.15 2.65 5.77
C ILE A 82 -5.20 3.04 4.30
N THR A 83 -6.39 2.94 3.72
CA THR A 83 -6.75 3.48 2.40
C THR A 83 -8.23 3.90 2.41
N GLY A 84 -8.69 4.53 1.34
CA GLY A 84 -10.09 4.87 1.11
C GLY A 84 -10.29 6.24 0.49
N SER A 85 -11.53 6.52 0.09
CA SER A 85 -11.91 7.80 -0.56
C SER A 85 -11.71 9.06 0.29
N HIS A 86 -11.33 8.91 1.56
CA HIS A 86 -11.03 10.00 2.49
C HIS A 86 -9.55 10.41 2.48
N ILE A 87 -8.69 9.67 1.78
CA ILE A 87 -7.26 9.97 1.66
C ILE A 87 -7.05 11.14 0.71
N ARG A 88 -6.19 12.10 1.09
CA ARG A 88 -5.83 13.27 0.29
C ARG A 88 -4.33 13.48 0.33
N GLY A 89 -3.69 13.53 -0.84
CA GLY A 89 -2.28 13.92 -0.98
C GLY A 89 -2.16 15.38 -1.42
N MET A 90 -1.18 16.10 -0.87
CA MET A 90 -0.83 17.47 -1.27
C MET A 90 0.67 17.70 -1.16
N ASN A 91 1.20 18.59 -2.00
CA ASN A 91 2.59 19.03 -1.89
C ASN A 91 2.65 20.35 -1.13
N SER A 92 3.67 20.50 -0.28
CA SER A 92 3.95 21.71 0.49
C SER A 92 5.44 21.98 0.48
N SER A 93 5.85 23.23 0.70
CA SER A 93 7.24 23.57 0.91
C SER A 93 7.43 24.48 2.12
N GLY A 94 8.62 24.41 2.70
CA GLY A 94 9.02 25.23 3.83
C GLY A 94 10.45 25.70 3.65
N MET A 95 10.81 26.83 4.26
CA MET A 95 12.13 27.42 4.08
C MET A 95 12.64 28.04 5.38
N VAL A 96 13.94 27.86 5.64
CA VAL A 96 14.64 28.43 6.79
C VAL A 96 15.99 29.02 6.37
N ALA A 97 16.47 29.98 7.15
CA ALA A 97 17.82 30.50 7.02
C ALA A 97 18.84 29.59 7.74
N ILE A 98 19.98 29.38 7.09
CA ILE A 98 21.14 28.65 7.61
C ILE A 98 22.00 29.64 8.41
N LYS A 99 22.26 29.37 9.69
CA LYS A 99 22.96 30.32 10.57
C LYS A 99 24.47 30.35 10.35
N ASP A 100 25.12 29.20 10.34
CA ASP A 100 26.58 29.07 10.31
C ASP A 100 27.12 28.76 8.91
N ARG A 101 26.35 29.10 7.87
CA ARG A 101 26.61 28.80 6.44
C ARG A 101 26.83 27.33 6.10
N GLU A 102 26.58 26.42 7.04
CA GLU A 102 26.59 24.98 6.85
C GLU A 102 25.28 24.42 7.38
N VAL A 103 24.66 23.53 6.61
CA VAL A 103 23.39 22.92 7.00
C VAL A 103 23.63 21.88 8.10
N THR A 104 22.97 22.08 9.23
CA THR A 104 22.96 21.17 10.36
C THR A 104 21.69 20.31 10.38
N ALA A 105 21.70 19.23 11.16
CA ALA A 105 20.50 18.43 11.42
C ALA A 105 19.36 19.28 12.03
N THR A 106 19.70 20.30 12.82
CA THR A 106 18.73 21.25 13.39
C THR A 106 18.07 22.10 12.30
N ASP A 107 18.82 22.49 11.26
CA ASP A 107 18.24 23.22 10.12
C ASP A 107 17.26 22.35 9.34
N VAL A 108 17.61 21.09 9.11
CA VAL A 108 16.74 20.10 8.48
C VAL A 108 15.46 19.88 9.30
N ALA A 109 15.57 19.74 10.62
CA ALA A 109 14.39 19.61 11.48
C ALA A 109 13.49 20.85 11.37
N ARG A 110 14.07 22.06 11.44
CA ARG A 110 13.30 23.31 11.35
C ARG A 110 12.62 23.49 10.00
N VAL A 111 13.29 23.16 8.88
CA VAL A 111 12.69 23.29 7.56
C VAL A 111 11.56 22.30 7.36
N MET A 112 11.70 21.08 7.89
CA MET A 112 10.64 20.07 7.86
C MET A 112 9.42 20.47 8.70
N GLU A 113 9.62 21.05 9.90
CA GLU A 113 8.53 21.64 10.69
C GLU A 113 7.79 22.74 9.92
N THR A 114 8.54 23.56 9.19
CA THR A 114 7.96 24.64 8.36
C THR A 114 7.18 24.06 7.19
N ALA A 115 7.75 23.07 6.49
CA ALA A 115 7.14 22.48 5.30
C ALA A 115 5.86 21.70 5.63
N LYS A 116 5.80 21.06 6.80
CA LYS A 116 4.62 20.34 7.29
C LYS A 116 3.56 21.24 7.94
N ALA A 117 3.82 22.54 8.12
CA ALA A 117 2.91 23.50 8.75
C ALA A 117 1.75 23.91 7.82
N VAL A 118 1.03 22.93 7.29
CA VAL A 118 -0.19 23.12 6.51
C VAL A 118 -1.41 23.09 7.42
N ASN A 119 -2.46 23.81 7.04
CA ASN A 119 -3.70 23.82 7.80
C ASN A 119 -4.45 22.49 7.59
N ILE A 120 -4.32 21.57 8.55
CA ILE A 120 -5.04 20.30 8.59
C ILE A 120 -6.26 20.50 9.48
N SER A 121 -7.44 20.26 8.94
CA SER A 121 -8.68 20.35 9.71
C SER A 121 -8.72 19.30 10.82
N THR A 122 -9.44 19.57 11.90
CA THR A 122 -9.46 18.72 13.10
C THR A 122 -10.10 17.35 12.88
N ASP A 123 -10.86 17.18 11.81
CA ASP A 123 -11.44 15.91 11.36
C ASP A 123 -10.49 15.09 10.48
N GLN A 124 -9.31 15.62 10.17
CA GLN A 124 -8.26 14.97 9.39
C GLN A 124 -7.06 14.61 10.27
N ARG A 125 -6.47 13.47 9.95
CA ARG A 125 -5.25 12.95 10.54
C ARG A 125 -4.12 13.08 9.53
N LEU A 126 -2.96 13.53 9.99
CA LEU A 126 -1.72 13.43 9.22
C LEU A 126 -1.27 11.95 9.17
N LEU A 127 -1.11 11.40 7.97
CA LEU A 127 -0.76 9.99 7.75
C LEU A 127 0.67 9.82 7.23
N LEU A 128 1.15 10.74 6.38
CA LEU A 128 2.49 10.71 5.81
C LEU A 128 3.02 12.13 5.63
N VAL A 129 4.31 12.30 5.91
CA VAL A 129 5.10 13.46 5.47
C VAL A 129 6.39 12.91 4.90
N GLU A 130 6.52 12.92 3.58
CA GLU A 130 7.69 12.40 2.87
C GLU A 130 8.47 13.56 2.24
N PRO A 131 9.76 13.76 2.58
CA PRO A 131 10.61 14.70 1.87
C PRO A 131 10.76 14.29 0.39
N GLN A 132 10.54 15.23 -0.52
CA GLN A 132 10.74 15.02 -1.94
C GLN A 132 12.15 15.41 -2.36
N GLU A 133 12.52 16.65 -2.05
CA GLU A 133 13.82 17.25 -2.34
C GLU A 133 14.10 18.39 -1.37
N PHE A 134 15.38 18.60 -1.11
CA PHE A 134 15.87 19.80 -0.45
C PHE A 134 16.44 20.74 -1.50
N VAL A 135 16.38 22.04 -1.25
CA VAL A 135 16.94 23.06 -2.13
C VAL A 135 17.85 23.96 -1.31
N ILE A 136 19.10 24.11 -1.72
CA ILE A 136 20.05 25.03 -1.11
C ILE A 136 20.39 26.11 -2.13
N ASP A 137 20.05 27.36 -1.81
CA ASP A 137 20.31 28.54 -2.66
C ASP A 137 19.88 28.37 -4.13
N GLY A 138 18.78 27.65 -4.36
CA GLY A 138 18.19 27.39 -5.68
C GLY A 138 18.69 26.12 -6.38
N GLN A 139 19.53 25.31 -5.75
CA GLN A 139 20.02 24.03 -6.27
C GLN A 139 19.40 22.86 -5.51
N ASP A 140 18.84 21.89 -6.25
CA ASP A 140 18.27 20.67 -5.66
C ASP A 140 19.37 19.77 -5.10
N VAL A 141 19.16 19.27 -3.88
CA VAL A 141 20.09 18.39 -3.16
C VAL A 141 19.31 17.27 -2.47
N LYS A 142 19.84 16.04 -2.54
CA LYS A 142 19.24 14.87 -1.86
C LYS A 142 19.59 14.85 -0.37
N GLU A 143 20.87 15.05 -0.04
CA GLU A 143 21.38 15.05 1.34
C GLU A 143 21.95 16.43 1.69
N PRO A 144 21.19 17.30 2.39
CA PRO A 144 21.60 18.68 2.60
C PRO A 144 22.61 18.86 3.74
N ILE A 145 22.71 17.91 4.68
CA ILE A 145 23.54 18.06 5.91
C ILE A 145 25.03 18.15 5.53
N GLY A 146 25.71 19.15 6.09
CA GLY A 146 27.12 19.43 5.81
C GLY A 146 27.37 20.25 4.53
N MET A 147 26.33 20.54 3.75
CA MET A 147 26.46 21.43 2.60
C MET A 147 26.45 22.88 3.04
N SER A 148 27.18 23.73 2.30
CA SER A 148 27.20 25.16 2.57
C SER A 148 26.08 25.91 1.84
N GLY A 149 25.50 26.91 2.49
CA GLY A 149 24.48 27.76 1.88
C GLY A 149 23.90 28.82 2.82
N ILE A 150 22.98 29.63 2.30
CA ILE A 150 22.31 30.69 3.07
C ILE A 150 20.86 30.30 3.38
N ARG A 151 20.17 29.66 2.43
CA ARG A 151 18.76 29.25 2.57
C ARG A 151 18.62 27.77 2.30
N LEU A 152 17.90 27.09 3.19
CA LEU A 152 17.47 25.72 3.02
C LEU A 152 15.96 25.70 2.83
N GLU A 153 15.50 25.12 1.72
CA GLU A 153 14.10 24.80 1.45
C GLU A 153 13.91 23.29 1.43
N ALA A 154 12.75 22.83 1.88
CA ALA A 154 12.32 21.45 1.78
C ALA A 154 10.96 21.41 1.08
N LYS A 155 10.85 20.56 0.06
CA LYS A 155 9.56 20.22 -0.56
C LYS A 155 9.13 18.86 -0.03
N VAL A 156 7.88 18.76 0.39
CA VAL A 156 7.34 17.56 1.05
C VAL A 156 6.03 17.14 0.41
N HIS A 157 5.82 15.83 0.33
CA HIS A 157 4.51 15.24 0.07
C HIS A 157 3.82 14.95 1.39
N ILE A 158 2.64 15.51 1.58
CA ILE A 158 1.82 15.35 2.78
C ILE A 158 0.58 14.55 2.40
N VAL A 159 0.27 13.52 3.19
CA VAL A 159 -0.97 12.76 3.04
C VAL A 159 -1.78 12.86 4.32
N THR A 160 -3.05 13.20 4.17
CA THR A 160 -4.03 13.21 5.25
C THR A 160 -5.16 12.23 4.97
N GLY A 161 -5.89 11.86 6.02
CA GLY A 161 -7.13 11.10 5.90
C GLY A 161 -8.07 11.34 7.06
N ALA A 162 -9.35 11.00 6.90
CA ALA A 162 -10.35 11.16 7.96
C ALA A 162 -9.90 10.50 9.28
N GLN A 163 -9.89 11.28 10.36
CA GLN A 163 -9.53 10.83 11.70
C GLN A 163 -10.43 9.66 12.14
N SER A 164 -11.73 9.74 11.85
CA SER A 164 -12.71 8.70 12.17
C SER A 164 -12.44 7.36 11.48
N ALA A 165 -11.95 7.40 10.23
CA ALA A 165 -11.59 6.19 9.49
C ALA A 165 -10.37 5.50 10.11
N ALA A 166 -9.34 6.27 10.46
CA ALA A 166 -8.17 5.77 11.18
C ALA A 166 -8.56 5.19 12.56
N GLU A 167 -9.38 5.89 13.33
CA GLU A 167 -9.84 5.42 14.64
C GLU A 167 -10.63 4.12 14.56
N ASN A 168 -11.47 3.94 13.53
CA ASN A 168 -12.22 2.70 13.34
C ASN A 168 -11.28 1.50 13.09
N ILE A 169 -10.24 1.68 12.28
CA ILE A 169 -9.21 0.65 12.05
C ILE A 169 -8.50 0.32 13.36
N LEU A 170 -7.98 1.34 14.07
CA LEU A 170 -7.28 1.16 15.34
C LEU A 170 -8.17 0.47 16.39
N LYS A 171 -9.46 0.80 16.42
CA LYS A 171 -10.45 0.19 17.32
C LYS A 171 -10.66 -1.29 16.99
N CYS A 172 -10.77 -1.66 15.72
CA CYS A 172 -10.87 -3.06 15.30
C CYS A 172 -9.64 -3.87 15.76
N VAL A 173 -8.44 -3.34 15.54
CA VAL A 173 -7.19 -4.01 15.95
C VAL A 173 -7.11 -4.17 17.47
N ARG A 174 -7.39 -3.10 18.24
CA ARG A 174 -7.39 -3.16 19.72
C ARG A 174 -8.41 -4.13 20.29
N ARG A 175 -9.60 -4.25 19.68
CA ARG A 175 -10.62 -5.23 20.09
C ARG A 175 -10.19 -6.69 19.86
N CYS A 176 -9.17 -6.91 19.02
CA CYS A 176 -8.56 -8.23 18.85
C CYS A 176 -7.45 -8.51 19.88
N GLY A 177 -7.19 -7.61 20.83
CA GLY A 177 -6.10 -7.74 21.80
C GLY A 177 -4.73 -7.34 21.26
N LEU A 178 -4.69 -6.61 20.15
CA LEU A 178 -3.46 -6.20 19.46
C LEU A 178 -3.17 -4.70 19.66
N GLU A 179 -1.89 -4.34 19.68
CA GLU A 179 -1.42 -2.95 19.57
C GLU A 179 -1.01 -2.65 18.13
N VAL A 180 -1.30 -1.44 17.66
CA VAL A 180 -0.82 -0.95 16.36
C VAL A 180 0.48 -0.20 16.57
N GLU A 181 1.58 -0.72 16.04
CA GLU A 181 2.89 -0.04 16.09
C GLU A 181 2.93 1.14 15.14
N GLN A 182 2.38 0.95 13.93
CA GLN A 182 2.35 1.96 12.90
C GLN A 182 1.13 1.77 11.99
N LEU A 183 0.50 2.89 11.62
CA LEU A 183 -0.55 2.96 10.61
C LEU A 183 0.05 3.54 9.34
N LEU A 184 0.23 2.72 8.31
CA LEU A 184 0.83 3.11 7.04
C LEU A 184 -0.23 3.47 6.00
N LEU A 185 0.16 4.28 5.01
CA LEU A 185 -0.63 4.47 3.81
C LEU A 185 -0.48 3.25 2.88
N ASN A 186 -1.58 2.59 2.50
CA ASN A 186 -1.53 1.40 1.63
C ASN A 186 -0.82 1.65 0.29
N PRO A 187 -1.12 2.72 -0.48
CA PRO A 187 -0.40 2.98 -1.73
C PRO A 187 1.12 3.03 -1.55
N LEU A 188 1.62 3.54 -0.41
CA LEU A 188 3.05 3.53 -0.09
C LEU A 188 3.55 2.12 0.22
N ALA A 189 2.83 1.37 1.07
CA ALA A 189 3.18 -0.01 1.40
C ALA A 189 3.25 -0.90 0.15
N SER A 190 2.19 -0.94 -0.67
CA SER A 190 2.17 -1.73 -1.91
C SER A 190 3.32 -1.36 -2.84
N SER A 191 3.64 -0.07 -2.95
CA SER A 191 4.78 0.42 -3.75
C SER A 191 6.13 -0.03 -3.21
N GLN A 192 6.30 -0.19 -1.89
CA GLN A 192 7.52 -0.75 -1.27
C GLN A 192 7.73 -2.21 -1.63
N ALA A 193 6.66 -2.99 -1.77
CA ALA A 193 6.78 -4.40 -2.11
C ALA A 193 7.14 -4.66 -3.57
N VAL A 194 6.61 -3.85 -4.51
CA VAL A 194 6.59 -4.22 -5.94
C VAL A 194 7.47 -3.37 -6.87
N LEU A 195 7.86 -2.18 -6.43
CA LEU A 195 8.70 -1.28 -7.23
C LEU A 195 10.18 -1.52 -6.95
N THR A 196 10.98 -1.43 -8.00
CA THR A 196 12.44 -1.38 -7.90
C THR A 196 12.92 0.06 -7.64
N ALA A 197 14.18 0.20 -7.22
CA ALA A 197 14.78 1.52 -7.03
C ALA A 197 14.87 2.31 -8.36
N ASP A 198 15.24 1.64 -9.44
CA ASP A 198 15.39 2.26 -10.77
C ASP A 198 14.06 2.81 -11.28
N GLU A 199 12.96 2.07 -11.10
CA GLU A 199 11.64 2.54 -11.50
C GLU A 199 11.21 3.81 -10.74
N ARG A 200 11.51 3.86 -9.43
CA ARG A 200 11.23 5.05 -8.61
C ARG A 200 12.08 6.24 -9.01
N GLU A 201 13.32 6.01 -9.43
CA GLU A 201 14.23 7.07 -9.89
C GLU A 201 13.80 7.61 -11.25
N LEU A 202 13.58 6.74 -12.24
CA LEU A 202 13.22 7.10 -13.62
C LEU A 202 11.78 7.60 -13.76
N GLY A 203 10.92 7.21 -12.83
CA GLY A 203 9.53 7.63 -12.72
C GLY A 203 8.54 6.53 -13.08
N VAL A 204 7.60 6.26 -12.19
CA VAL A 204 6.65 5.15 -12.29
C VAL A 204 5.36 5.46 -11.53
N ALA A 205 4.22 4.99 -12.05
CA ALA A 205 2.98 4.95 -11.28
C ALA A 205 2.71 3.52 -10.81
N CYS A 206 2.63 3.32 -9.49
CA CYS A 206 2.10 2.09 -8.90
C CYS A 206 0.58 2.22 -8.75
N VAL A 207 -0.15 1.25 -9.30
CA VAL A 207 -1.61 1.22 -9.30
C VAL A 207 -2.06 -0.10 -8.67
N ASP A 208 -2.52 -0.03 -7.41
CA ASP A 208 -3.02 -1.19 -6.67
C ASP A 208 -4.54 -1.28 -6.81
N ILE A 209 -5.01 -2.30 -7.54
CA ILE A 209 -6.43 -2.52 -7.81
C ILE A 209 -6.93 -3.63 -6.90
N GLY A 210 -7.52 -3.22 -5.79
CA GLY A 210 -8.14 -4.11 -4.81
C GLY A 210 -9.57 -4.52 -5.18
N ALA A 211 -10.34 -4.84 -4.15
CA ALA A 211 -11.77 -5.13 -4.29
C ALA A 211 -12.61 -3.84 -4.28
N GLY A 212 -12.40 -2.98 -3.28
CA GLY A 212 -13.18 -1.76 -3.10
C GLY A 212 -12.51 -0.46 -3.56
N THR A 213 -11.18 -0.44 -3.72
CA THR A 213 -10.41 0.77 -4.06
C THR A 213 -9.32 0.48 -5.07
N THR A 214 -9.02 1.48 -5.88
CA THR A 214 -7.82 1.55 -6.72
C THR A 214 -6.92 2.65 -6.17
N ASP A 215 -5.76 2.27 -5.67
CA ASP A 215 -4.81 3.19 -5.05
C ASP A 215 -3.71 3.53 -6.04
N VAL A 216 -3.38 4.82 -6.18
CA VAL A 216 -2.37 5.33 -7.11
C VAL A 216 -1.27 6.03 -6.33
N ALA A 217 -0.02 5.64 -6.58
CA ALA A 217 1.17 6.31 -6.06
C ALA A 217 2.15 6.57 -7.21
N ILE A 218 2.55 7.83 -7.37
CA ILE A 218 3.49 8.25 -8.42
C ILE A 218 4.84 8.56 -7.78
N PHE A 219 5.91 8.00 -8.34
CA PHE A 219 7.29 8.23 -7.92
C PHE A 219 8.08 8.83 -9.08
N SER A 220 9.06 9.68 -8.76
CA SER A 220 10.07 10.20 -9.70
C SER A 220 11.24 10.82 -8.92
N GLY A 221 12.48 10.58 -9.35
CA GLY A 221 13.68 11.01 -8.63
C GLY A 221 13.85 10.33 -7.27
N GLY A 222 13.28 9.12 -7.11
CA GLY A 222 13.42 8.28 -5.92
C GLY A 222 12.35 8.54 -4.84
N SER A 223 11.61 9.65 -4.94
CA SER A 223 10.63 10.08 -3.94
C SER A 223 9.19 10.02 -4.45
N ILE A 224 8.24 9.93 -3.53
CA ILE A 224 6.81 9.98 -3.87
C ILE A 224 6.40 11.40 -4.26
N ARG A 225 5.72 11.52 -5.41
CA ARG A 225 5.32 12.81 -6.01
C ARG A 225 3.83 13.08 -5.86
N HIS A 226 3.02 12.03 -5.89
CA HIS A 226 1.57 12.14 -5.79
C HIS A 226 0.95 10.85 -5.26
N THR A 227 -0.17 10.98 -4.53
CA THR A 227 -1.02 9.87 -4.11
C THR A 227 -2.48 10.18 -4.31
N ALA A 228 -3.25 9.20 -4.77
CA ALA A 228 -4.70 9.28 -4.86
C ALA A 228 -5.35 7.93 -4.60
N VAL A 229 -6.62 7.95 -4.21
CA VAL A 229 -7.44 6.74 -4.01
C VAL A 229 -8.77 6.91 -4.74
N ILE A 230 -9.07 5.97 -5.62
CA ILE A 230 -10.30 5.92 -6.41
C ILE A 230 -11.22 4.85 -5.80
N PRO A 231 -12.47 5.17 -5.41
CA PRO A 231 -13.38 4.23 -4.74
C PRO A 231 -14.11 3.27 -5.70
N ILE A 232 -13.39 2.78 -6.70
CA ILE A 232 -13.85 1.83 -7.73
C ILE A 232 -12.73 0.83 -7.99
N ALA A 233 -13.05 -0.46 -7.96
CA ALA A 233 -12.12 -1.55 -8.24
C ALA A 233 -12.88 -2.86 -8.55
N GLY A 234 -12.34 -4.01 -8.15
CA GLY A 234 -12.84 -5.35 -8.50
C GLY A 234 -14.30 -5.65 -8.14
N ASP A 235 -14.86 -5.06 -7.09
CA ASP A 235 -16.27 -5.27 -6.69
C ASP A 235 -17.25 -4.79 -7.74
N LEU A 236 -16.92 -3.73 -8.49
CA LEU A 236 -17.78 -3.25 -9.57
C LEU A 236 -17.74 -4.18 -10.77
N ILE A 237 -16.61 -4.82 -11.05
CA ILE A 237 -16.52 -5.87 -12.09
C ILE A 237 -17.48 -7.02 -11.73
N THR A 238 -17.44 -7.46 -10.47
CA THR A 238 -18.35 -8.51 -9.97
C THR A 238 -19.81 -8.10 -10.07
N SER A 239 -20.13 -6.85 -9.72
CA SER A 239 -21.48 -6.30 -9.83
C SER A 239 -21.98 -6.28 -11.28
N ASP A 240 -21.13 -5.90 -12.22
CA ASP A 240 -21.47 -5.86 -13.64
C ASP A 240 -21.70 -7.26 -14.20
N ILE A 241 -20.86 -8.23 -13.83
CA ILE A 241 -21.06 -9.65 -14.16
C ILE A 241 -22.39 -10.15 -13.59
N ALA A 242 -22.66 -9.92 -12.31
CA ALA A 242 -23.90 -10.35 -11.65
C ALA A 242 -25.14 -9.78 -12.36
N MET A 243 -25.10 -8.50 -12.71
CA MET A 243 -26.22 -7.81 -13.37
C MET A 243 -26.40 -8.27 -14.82
N ALA A 244 -25.33 -8.32 -15.61
CA ALA A 244 -25.38 -8.69 -17.03
C ALA A 244 -25.75 -10.16 -17.21
N LEU A 245 -25.18 -11.04 -16.38
CA LEU A 245 -25.39 -12.47 -16.47
C LEU A 245 -26.62 -12.95 -15.70
N ARG A 246 -27.15 -12.11 -14.80
CA ARG A 246 -28.28 -12.40 -13.91
C ARG A 246 -28.02 -13.65 -13.09
N THR A 247 -26.88 -13.63 -12.39
CA THR A 247 -26.38 -14.69 -11.49
C THR A 247 -26.16 -14.08 -10.10
N PRO A 248 -26.24 -14.85 -8.99
CA PRO A 248 -25.95 -14.33 -7.66
C PRO A 248 -24.54 -13.72 -7.57
N THR A 249 -24.35 -12.71 -6.72
CA THR A 249 -23.08 -11.97 -6.59
C THR A 249 -21.89 -12.87 -6.23
N ARG A 250 -22.12 -13.89 -5.42
CA ARG A 250 -21.09 -14.87 -5.05
C ARG A 250 -20.61 -15.64 -6.29
N ASP A 251 -21.55 -16.20 -7.05
CA ASP A 251 -21.23 -16.93 -8.28
C ASP A 251 -20.57 -16.01 -9.33
N ALA A 252 -20.97 -14.73 -9.39
CA ALA A 252 -20.30 -13.74 -10.23
C ALA A 252 -18.84 -13.50 -9.85
N GLU A 253 -18.51 -13.50 -8.55
CA GLU A 253 -17.13 -13.39 -8.08
C GLU A 253 -16.33 -14.63 -8.49
N ASP A 254 -16.90 -15.82 -8.30
CA ASP A 254 -16.28 -17.09 -8.65
C ASP A 254 -16.00 -17.12 -10.16
N ILE A 255 -16.99 -16.78 -11.00
CA ILE A 255 -16.84 -16.64 -12.46
C ILE A 255 -15.75 -15.62 -12.83
N LYS A 256 -15.72 -14.45 -12.17
CA LYS A 256 -14.70 -13.41 -12.41
C LYS A 256 -13.30 -13.93 -12.15
N VAL A 257 -13.11 -14.65 -11.03
CA VAL A 257 -11.79 -15.15 -10.61
C VAL A 257 -11.33 -16.31 -11.49
N GLU A 258 -12.23 -17.23 -11.86
CA GLU A 258 -11.89 -18.44 -12.60
C GLU A 258 -11.77 -18.22 -14.12
N ALA A 259 -12.68 -17.43 -14.71
CA ALA A 259 -12.81 -17.30 -16.15
C ALA A 259 -12.63 -15.86 -16.68
N GLY A 260 -12.47 -14.86 -15.80
CA GLY A 260 -12.33 -13.47 -16.21
C GLY A 260 -11.17 -13.22 -17.19
N CYS A 261 -11.39 -12.25 -18.07
CA CYS A 261 -10.36 -11.67 -18.92
C CYS A 261 -10.70 -10.19 -19.13
N ALA A 262 -9.73 -9.32 -18.88
CA ALA A 262 -9.91 -7.88 -18.93
C ALA A 262 -9.93 -7.34 -20.36
N LYS A 263 -9.30 -8.02 -21.33
CA LYS A 263 -9.26 -7.63 -22.74
C LYS A 263 -9.96 -8.69 -23.59
N GLN A 264 -11.13 -8.37 -24.13
CA GLN A 264 -12.01 -9.31 -24.84
C GLN A 264 -11.32 -9.99 -26.02
N LEU A 265 -10.45 -9.27 -26.73
CA LEU A 265 -9.71 -9.80 -27.87
C LEU A 265 -8.74 -10.94 -27.50
N LEU A 266 -8.36 -11.08 -26.23
CA LEU A 266 -7.50 -12.16 -25.74
C LEU A 266 -8.29 -13.35 -25.18
N ALA A 267 -9.61 -13.24 -25.06
CA ALA A 267 -10.45 -14.29 -24.53
C ALA A 267 -10.84 -15.29 -25.62
N ASP A 268 -10.65 -16.58 -25.34
CA ASP A 268 -11.02 -17.67 -26.24
C ASP A 268 -12.55 -17.74 -26.44
N PRO A 269 -13.07 -17.58 -27.67
CA PRO A 269 -14.50 -17.68 -27.96
C PRO A 269 -15.07 -19.11 -27.85
N GLU A 270 -14.23 -20.15 -27.98
CA GLU A 270 -14.66 -21.55 -27.90
C GLU A 270 -14.81 -22.01 -26.45
N GLN A 271 -13.98 -21.48 -25.55
CA GLN A 271 -14.05 -21.77 -24.12
C GLN A 271 -15.39 -21.34 -23.53
N GLN A 272 -16.14 -22.28 -22.95
CA GLN A 272 -17.42 -22.02 -22.31
C GLN A 272 -17.28 -21.89 -20.79
N VAL A 273 -18.14 -21.07 -20.21
CA VAL A 273 -18.29 -20.83 -18.77
C VAL A 273 -19.72 -21.15 -18.39
N GLU A 274 -19.91 -22.01 -17.38
CA GLU A 274 -21.24 -22.24 -16.83
C GLU A 274 -21.62 -21.07 -15.92
N VAL A 275 -22.82 -20.55 -16.12
CA VAL A 275 -23.37 -19.42 -15.37
C VAL A 275 -24.59 -19.92 -14.60
N PRO A 276 -24.52 -19.96 -13.25
CA PRO A 276 -25.68 -20.27 -12.42
C PRO A 276 -26.84 -19.31 -12.68
N GLY A 277 -28.06 -19.83 -12.67
CA GLY A 277 -29.26 -19.00 -12.81
C GLY A 277 -29.65 -18.33 -11.50
N LEU A 278 -30.24 -17.13 -11.60
CA LEU A 278 -30.85 -16.43 -10.47
C LEU A 278 -32.36 -16.73 -10.41
N GLY A 279 -32.85 -17.14 -9.23
CA GLY A 279 -34.26 -17.49 -9.00
C GLY A 279 -34.62 -18.82 -9.65
N ASP A 280 -35.75 -18.88 -10.36
CA ASP A 280 -36.25 -20.10 -11.03
C ASP A 280 -35.56 -20.41 -12.37
N ARG A 281 -34.43 -19.77 -12.67
CA ARG A 281 -33.70 -19.96 -13.92
C ARG A 281 -32.66 -21.07 -13.76
N GLY A 282 -32.62 -21.99 -14.72
CA GLY A 282 -31.55 -22.99 -14.79
C GLY A 282 -30.19 -22.38 -15.16
N PRO A 283 -29.09 -23.13 -14.94
CA PRO A 283 -27.77 -22.73 -15.39
C PRO A 283 -27.71 -22.65 -16.93
N ARG A 284 -26.80 -21.84 -17.45
CA ARG A 284 -26.57 -21.68 -18.89
C ARG A 284 -25.09 -21.58 -19.22
N MET A 285 -24.72 -21.95 -20.44
CA MET A 285 -23.36 -21.75 -20.94
C MET A 285 -23.20 -20.39 -21.61
N LEU A 286 -22.06 -19.74 -21.38
CA LEU A 286 -21.65 -18.48 -21.99
C LEU A 286 -20.21 -18.62 -22.47
N SER A 287 -19.87 -18.10 -23.65
CA SER A 287 -18.47 -18.08 -24.07
C SER A 287 -17.65 -17.15 -23.16
N ARG A 288 -16.38 -17.50 -22.93
CA ARG A 288 -15.46 -16.68 -22.15
C ARG A 288 -15.23 -15.31 -22.80
N GLN A 289 -15.27 -15.23 -24.12
CA GLN A 289 -15.24 -13.94 -24.84
C GLN A 289 -16.47 -13.06 -24.56
N ALA A 290 -17.66 -13.64 -24.40
CA ALA A 290 -18.85 -12.87 -24.02
C ALA A 290 -18.77 -12.40 -22.57
N LEU A 291 -18.21 -13.20 -21.65
CA LEU A 291 -17.88 -12.75 -20.28
C LEU A 291 -16.89 -11.57 -20.31
N ALA A 292 -15.82 -11.68 -21.10
CA ALA A 292 -14.83 -10.61 -21.23
C ALA A 292 -15.45 -9.31 -21.77
N GLY A 293 -16.43 -9.40 -22.68
CA GLY A 293 -17.19 -8.23 -23.16
C GLY A 293 -18.05 -7.53 -22.10
N VAL A 294 -18.30 -8.16 -20.95
CA VAL A 294 -18.90 -7.51 -19.76
C VAL A 294 -17.82 -6.88 -18.87
N ILE A 295 -16.65 -7.52 -18.79
CA ILE A 295 -15.56 -7.12 -17.89
C ILE A 295 -14.78 -5.91 -18.44
N GLU A 296 -14.41 -5.95 -19.72
CA GLU A 296 -13.51 -4.98 -20.35
C GLU A 296 -13.98 -3.53 -20.15
N PRO A 297 -15.25 -3.15 -20.39
CA PRO A 297 -15.70 -1.77 -20.19
C PRO A 297 -15.49 -1.25 -18.76
N ARG A 298 -15.62 -2.12 -17.74
CA ARG A 298 -15.37 -1.74 -16.34
C ARG A 298 -13.89 -1.53 -16.07
N VAL A 299 -13.03 -2.37 -16.65
CA VAL A 299 -11.58 -2.21 -16.51
C VAL A 299 -11.11 -0.95 -17.26
N GLU A 300 -11.66 -0.69 -18.45
CA GLU A 300 -11.42 0.55 -19.19
C GLU A 300 -11.80 1.79 -18.37
N GLU A 301 -12.93 1.78 -17.67
CA GLU A 301 -13.34 2.87 -16.79
C GLU A 301 -12.36 3.06 -15.63
N ILE A 302 -11.93 1.97 -14.97
CA ILE A 302 -10.94 2.03 -13.88
C ILE A 302 -9.62 2.65 -14.39
N PHE A 303 -9.10 2.16 -15.51
CA PHE A 303 -7.87 2.68 -16.10
C PHE A 303 -8.02 4.13 -16.59
N SER A 304 -9.16 4.51 -17.16
CA SER A 304 -9.44 5.89 -17.56
C SER A 304 -9.42 6.84 -16.36
N LEU A 305 -9.99 6.44 -15.22
CA LEU A 305 -9.93 7.21 -13.98
C LEU A 305 -8.50 7.33 -13.43
N VAL A 306 -7.72 6.25 -13.50
CA VAL A 306 -6.29 6.27 -13.14
C VAL A 306 -5.52 7.23 -14.05
N GLN A 307 -5.77 7.20 -15.35
CA GLN A 307 -5.13 8.10 -16.32
C GLN A 307 -5.49 9.57 -16.02
N GLN A 308 -6.75 9.84 -15.67
CA GLN A 308 -7.18 11.18 -15.24
C GLN A 308 -6.42 11.65 -13.99
N VAL A 309 -6.24 10.78 -12.99
CA VAL A 309 -5.43 11.09 -11.80
C VAL A 309 -3.98 11.41 -12.18
N ILE A 310 -3.36 10.57 -13.04
CA ILE A 310 -1.98 10.77 -13.49
C ILE A 310 -1.85 12.11 -14.23
N ARG A 311 -2.78 12.43 -15.14
CA ARG A 311 -2.81 13.71 -15.86
C ARG A 311 -2.97 14.90 -14.93
N ALA A 312 -3.97 14.84 -14.04
CA ALA A 312 -4.26 15.92 -13.10
C ALA A 312 -3.09 16.16 -12.12
N SER A 313 -2.27 15.15 -11.85
CA SER A 313 -1.08 15.29 -11.01
C SER A 313 0.06 16.08 -11.67
N GLY A 314 0.06 16.21 -13.00
CA GLY A 314 1.14 16.87 -13.77
C GLY A 314 2.39 16.01 -14.00
N PHE A 315 2.37 14.73 -13.60
CA PHE A 315 3.53 13.83 -13.70
C PHE A 315 3.48 12.83 -14.86
N GLU A 316 2.50 12.89 -15.76
CA GLU A 316 2.35 11.93 -16.88
C GLU A 316 3.61 11.81 -17.75
N GLU A 317 4.27 12.93 -18.03
CA GLU A 317 5.45 12.99 -18.90
C GLU A 317 6.72 12.43 -18.25
N VAL A 318 6.78 12.35 -16.91
CA VAL A 318 7.96 11.86 -16.18
C VAL A 318 7.88 10.37 -15.85
N LEU A 319 6.81 9.66 -16.23
CA LEU A 319 6.64 8.23 -15.99
C LEU A 319 7.43 7.38 -17.00
N SER A 320 8.75 7.52 -17.02
CA SER A 320 9.61 6.84 -18.00
C SER A 320 9.59 5.32 -17.87
N SER A 321 9.37 4.80 -16.66
CA SER A 321 9.24 3.35 -16.39
C SER A 321 7.81 2.84 -16.57
N GLY A 322 6.87 3.71 -16.94
CA GLY A 322 5.47 3.36 -17.17
C GLY A 322 4.70 3.09 -15.88
N ILE A 323 3.90 2.02 -15.90
CA ILE A 323 2.89 1.73 -14.87
C ILE A 323 3.07 0.31 -14.34
N VAL A 324 3.02 0.17 -13.02
CA VAL A 324 3.06 -1.12 -12.33
C VAL A 324 1.71 -1.40 -11.70
N LEU A 325 0.99 -2.37 -12.25
CA LEU A 325 -0.30 -2.84 -11.73
C LEU A 325 -0.08 -3.88 -10.63
N THR A 326 -0.73 -3.71 -9.48
CA THR A 326 -0.72 -4.70 -8.39
C THR A 326 -2.12 -4.86 -7.78
N GLY A 327 -2.24 -5.65 -6.71
CA GLY A 327 -3.50 -5.88 -6.02
C GLY A 327 -4.29 -7.07 -6.57
N GLY A 328 -5.41 -7.35 -5.91
CA GLY A 328 -6.25 -8.52 -6.17
C GLY A 328 -6.75 -8.64 -7.61
N ALA A 329 -7.25 -7.54 -8.16
CA ALA A 329 -7.87 -7.53 -9.49
C ALA A 329 -6.83 -7.54 -10.62
N SER A 330 -5.61 -7.05 -10.38
CA SER A 330 -4.52 -7.06 -11.38
C SER A 330 -4.09 -8.46 -11.83
N VAL A 331 -4.48 -9.50 -11.08
CA VAL A 331 -4.19 -10.90 -11.42
C VAL A 331 -4.94 -11.35 -12.68
N MET A 332 -6.08 -10.72 -12.99
CA MET A 332 -6.91 -11.06 -14.13
C MET A 332 -6.10 -11.02 -15.45
N PRO A 333 -6.21 -12.03 -16.32
CA PRO A 333 -5.59 -12.00 -17.65
C PRO A 333 -6.06 -10.79 -18.48
N GLY A 334 -5.20 -10.21 -19.32
CA GLY A 334 -5.54 -9.05 -20.17
C GLY A 334 -5.39 -7.68 -19.51
N MET A 335 -5.15 -7.62 -18.19
CA MET A 335 -5.01 -6.34 -17.46
C MET A 335 -3.82 -5.51 -17.93
N VAL A 336 -2.71 -6.16 -18.29
CA VAL A 336 -1.48 -5.48 -18.73
C VAL A 336 -1.70 -4.94 -20.14
N GLU A 337 -2.19 -5.79 -21.04
CA GLU A 337 -2.39 -5.50 -22.45
C GLU A 337 -3.45 -4.42 -22.68
N LEU A 338 -4.54 -4.42 -21.90
CA LEU A 338 -5.52 -3.34 -21.92
C LEU A 338 -4.93 -2.06 -21.30
N GLY A 339 -4.10 -2.19 -20.27
CA GLY A 339 -3.41 -1.06 -19.66
C GLY A 339 -2.51 -0.35 -20.67
N GLU A 340 -1.74 -1.09 -21.47
CA GLU A 340 -0.86 -0.51 -22.50
C GLU A 340 -1.66 0.27 -23.56
N ASP A 341 -2.81 -0.26 -24.00
CA ASP A 341 -3.69 0.41 -24.97
C ASP A 341 -4.21 1.76 -24.43
N ILE A 342 -4.60 1.82 -23.15
CA ILE A 342 -5.23 3.00 -22.56
C ILE A 342 -4.19 4.02 -22.10
N PHE A 343 -3.16 3.56 -21.38
CA PHE A 343 -2.15 4.43 -20.80
C PHE A 343 -1.12 4.90 -21.81
N LEU A 344 -0.97 4.21 -22.95
CA LEU A 344 0.03 4.49 -23.98
C LEU A 344 1.46 4.53 -23.40
N LYS A 345 1.71 3.68 -22.40
CA LYS A 345 2.97 3.53 -21.68
C LYS A 345 3.20 2.04 -21.37
N PRO A 346 4.45 1.59 -21.17
CA PRO A 346 4.71 0.23 -20.71
C PRO A 346 3.94 -0.08 -19.44
N VAL A 347 3.30 -1.24 -19.40
CA VAL A 347 2.60 -1.72 -18.21
C VAL A 347 3.19 -3.06 -17.81
N ARG A 348 3.39 -3.26 -16.51
CA ARG A 348 3.73 -4.59 -15.98
C ARG A 348 2.96 -4.92 -14.72
N ARG A 349 2.95 -6.20 -14.40
CA ARG A 349 2.42 -6.69 -13.13
C ARG A 349 3.48 -6.57 -12.04
N GLY A 350 3.11 -5.96 -10.92
CA GLY A 350 3.89 -5.85 -9.71
C GLY A 350 3.70 -7.09 -8.83
N VAL A 351 4.81 -7.69 -8.41
CA VAL A 351 4.83 -8.84 -7.50
C VAL A 351 5.82 -8.53 -6.37
N PRO A 352 5.51 -8.85 -5.10
CA PRO A 352 6.45 -8.66 -4.01
C PRO A 352 7.79 -9.37 -4.25
N HIS A 353 8.89 -8.65 -4.06
CA HIS A 353 10.25 -9.20 -4.19
C HIS A 353 10.63 -10.04 -2.97
N TYR A 354 10.15 -11.29 -2.92
CA TYR A 354 10.46 -12.23 -1.84
C TYR A 354 10.63 -13.65 -2.37
N ALA A 355 11.75 -14.29 -2.02
CA ALA A 355 12.17 -15.58 -2.58
C ALA A 355 12.52 -16.66 -1.52
N SER A 356 12.14 -16.44 -0.26
CA SER A 356 12.45 -17.38 0.84
C SER A 356 11.22 -18.19 1.26
N ALA A 357 11.22 -18.77 2.46
CA ALA A 357 10.13 -19.59 2.98
C ALA A 357 8.76 -18.88 2.83
N LEU A 358 7.75 -19.60 2.35
CA LEU A 358 6.40 -19.09 2.04
C LEU A 358 6.32 -18.21 0.76
N ALA A 359 7.37 -18.11 -0.06
CA ALA A 359 7.34 -17.30 -1.29
C ALA A 359 6.16 -17.63 -2.21
N ASP A 360 5.83 -18.90 -2.42
CA ASP A 360 4.70 -19.31 -3.27
C ASP A 360 3.35 -18.75 -2.80
N MET A 361 3.23 -18.37 -1.52
CA MET A 361 2.02 -17.80 -0.95
C MET A 361 1.99 -16.27 -0.97
N VAL A 362 3.15 -15.61 -0.89
CA VAL A 362 3.24 -14.15 -0.72
C VAL A 362 3.79 -13.41 -1.94
N ALA A 363 4.52 -14.08 -2.83
CA ALA A 363 5.03 -13.53 -4.07
C ALA A 363 3.94 -13.48 -5.14
N GLN A 364 2.84 -12.79 -4.81
CA GLN A 364 1.72 -12.55 -5.72
C GLN A 364 1.17 -11.12 -5.53
N PRO A 365 0.59 -10.50 -6.58
CA PRO A 365 0.10 -9.11 -6.51
C PRO A 365 -0.91 -8.88 -5.38
N ARG A 366 -1.69 -9.92 -5.06
CA ARG A 366 -2.71 -9.91 -4.00
C ARG A 366 -2.13 -9.76 -2.59
N CYS A 367 -0.82 -9.80 -2.42
CA CYS A 367 -0.08 -9.70 -1.16
C CYS A 367 0.79 -8.44 -1.09
N ALA A 368 0.72 -7.54 -2.08
CA ALA A 368 1.57 -6.36 -2.16
C ALA A 368 1.49 -5.47 -0.93
N THR A 369 0.29 -5.12 -0.46
CA THR A 369 0.10 -4.28 0.72
C THR A 369 0.75 -4.91 1.96
N VAL A 370 0.39 -6.15 2.29
CA VAL A 370 0.90 -6.81 3.50
C VAL A 370 2.41 -7.02 3.44
N MET A 371 2.97 -7.38 2.28
CA MET A 371 4.42 -7.50 2.12
C MET A 371 5.13 -6.14 2.19
N GLY A 372 4.46 -5.07 1.76
CA GLY A 372 4.92 -3.70 1.97
C GLY A 372 4.99 -3.32 3.45
N LEU A 373 3.97 -3.69 4.23
CA LEU A 373 3.99 -3.51 5.69
C LEU A 373 5.15 -4.29 6.33
N MET A 374 5.40 -5.51 5.87
CA MET A 374 6.55 -6.31 6.34
C MET A 374 7.89 -5.67 6.00
N GLU A 375 8.02 -5.07 4.82
CA GLU A 375 9.23 -4.36 4.40
C GLU A 375 9.44 -3.08 5.22
N GLU A 376 8.40 -2.30 5.51
CA GLU A 376 8.50 -1.16 6.43
C GLU A 376 8.93 -1.63 7.83
N ALA A 377 8.34 -2.72 8.33
CA ALA A 377 8.70 -3.28 9.63
C ALA A 377 10.19 -3.67 9.67
N ARG A 378 10.68 -4.32 8.60
CA ARG A 378 12.09 -4.70 8.43
C ARG A 378 13.00 -3.46 8.45
N LEU A 379 12.67 -2.45 7.65
CA LEU A 379 13.44 -1.21 7.57
C LEU A 379 13.43 -0.42 8.89
N SER A 380 12.31 -0.38 9.59
CA SER A 380 12.17 0.26 10.90
C SER A 380 13.00 -0.46 11.96
N ARG A 381 13.05 -1.79 11.95
CA ARG A 381 13.92 -2.56 12.85
C ARG A 381 15.40 -2.27 12.57
N LEU A 382 15.80 -2.26 11.30
CA LEU A 382 17.17 -1.93 10.89
C LEU A 382 17.59 -0.51 11.29
N ARG A 383 16.69 0.47 11.17
CA ARG A 383 16.91 1.83 11.66
C ARG A 383 17.11 1.84 13.18
N GLY A 384 16.25 1.15 13.95
CA GLY A 384 16.39 1.02 15.40
C GLY A 384 17.71 0.38 15.83
N LEU A 385 18.15 -0.68 15.15
CA LEU A 385 19.44 -1.34 15.41
C LEU A 385 20.64 -0.41 15.14
N LYS A 386 20.61 0.39 14.07
CA LYS A 386 21.66 1.38 13.76
C LYS A 386 21.79 2.42 14.88
N VAL A 387 20.66 2.97 15.35
CA VAL A 387 20.63 3.94 16.45
C VAL A 387 21.16 3.32 17.75
N ALA A 388 20.73 2.10 18.08
CA ALA A 388 21.21 1.39 19.27
C ALA A 388 22.73 1.09 19.21
N ARG A 389 23.26 0.74 18.03
CA ARG A 389 24.70 0.51 17.83
C ARG A 389 25.52 1.80 17.95
N GLN A 390 25.03 2.91 17.40
CA GLN A 390 25.65 4.23 17.56
C GLN A 390 25.61 4.68 19.03
N ALA A 391 24.50 4.49 19.74
CA ALA A 391 24.37 4.78 21.16
C ALA A 391 25.26 3.87 22.04
N GLY A 392 25.44 2.60 21.67
CA GLY A 392 26.35 1.66 22.32
C GLY A 392 27.83 2.03 22.13
N SER A 393 28.19 2.52 20.95
CA SER A 393 29.53 3.07 20.65
C SER A 393 29.77 4.40 21.38
N MET A 394 28.72 5.21 21.60
CA MET A 394 28.79 6.43 22.42
C MET A 394 28.85 6.13 23.92
N LYS A 395 28.32 5.00 24.40
CA LYS A 395 28.45 4.57 25.81
C LYS A 395 29.88 4.23 26.22
N THR A 396 30.78 3.94 25.27
CA THR A 396 32.22 3.82 25.54
C THR A 396 32.92 5.18 25.61
N ALA A 397 32.26 6.26 25.18
CA ALA A 397 32.84 7.60 25.11
C ALA A 397 32.25 8.61 26.10
N PHE A 398 30.96 8.61 26.44
CA PHE A 398 30.39 9.71 27.24
C PHE A 398 29.22 9.29 28.14
N GLY A 399 29.50 9.14 29.43
CA GLY A 399 28.50 9.08 30.51
C GLY A 399 27.79 10.41 30.80
N ARG A 400 27.55 11.28 29.80
CA ARG A 400 26.91 12.59 29.99
C ARG A 400 26.17 13.08 28.73
N LEU A 401 24.98 12.54 28.43
CA LEU A 401 23.92 13.24 27.66
C LEU A 401 22.61 12.42 27.70
N LYS A 402 21.79 12.61 28.75
CA LYS A 402 20.66 11.70 29.06
C LYS A 402 19.26 12.21 28.67
N ASP A 403 19.10 13.27 27.88
CA ASP A 403 17.78 13.94 27.78
C ASP A 403 17.21 14.16 26.35
N PHE A 404 17.44 13.28 25.37
CA PHE A 404 16.96 13.51 23.98
C PHE A 404 15.96 12.50 23.38
N ILE A 405 15.43 11.51 24.11
CA ILE A 405 14.49 10.52 23.52
C ILE A 405 13.23 10.32 24.37
N VAL A 406 12.56 11.40 24.75
CA VAL A 406 11.17 11.35 25.25
C VAL A 406 10.38 12.48 24.60
N GLY A 407 9.60 12.16 23.56
CA GLY A 407 8.68 13.12 22.96
C GLY A 407 8.30 12.84 21.51
N ASN A 408 7.86 11.62 21.18
CA ASN A 408 6.99 11.39 20.02
C ASN A 408 5.66 10.84 20.55
N PHE A 409 4.62 11.67 20.50
CA PHE A 409 3.22 11.27 20.51
C PHE A 409 2.63 11.53 19.13
#